data_AF-F4L851-F1
#
_entry.id   AF-F4L851-F1
#
_cell.length_a   1.000
_cell.length_b   1.000
_cell.length_c   1.000
_cell.angle_alpha   90.00
_cell.angle_beta   90.00
_cell.angle_gamma   90.00
#
_symmetry.space_group_name_H-M   'P 1'
#
loop_
_entity.id
_entity.type
_entity.pdbx_description
1 polymer ?
#
loop_
_entity_poly.entity_id
_entity_poly.type
_entity_poly.pdbx_seq_one_letter_code
_entity_poly.pdbx_strand_id
1 'polypeptide(L)'
;MSTKPTLLPPQTGFLLVEIVYGLVSRDCRGMGICKLRPVSPTLALSSTSPCGSSIAWAGMGKQGSFELLVLRNTVSEEQWERRFTGGRFVMEEAFGLPEELLGQSREIQAGSYPVEVKENYLRILF
;
A
#
# COMPACT_ATOMS: atom_id res chain seq x y z
N MET A 1 18.43 9.34 21.04
CA MET A 1 18.75 7.94 20.65
C MET A 1 17.76 7.55 19.57
N SER A 2 18.22 7.46 18.32
CA SER A 2 17.38 7.15 17.17
C SER A 2 17.24 5.62 17.07
N THR A 3 16.17 5.07 17.66
CA THR A 3 15.81 3.68 17.43
C THR A 3 15.30 3.57 16.00
N LYS A 4 16.14 3.03 15.11
CA LYS A 4 15.75 2.63 13.76
C LYS A 4 14.50 1.74 13.91
N PRO A 5 13.32 2.12 13.39
CA PRO A 5 12.13 1.30 13.51
C PRO A 5 12.46 -0.05 12.88
N THR A 6 12.40 -1.11 13.67
CA THR A 6 12.61 -2.46 13.14
C THR A 6 11.37 -2.77 12.31
N LEU A 7 11.50 -2.57 10.99
CA LEU A 7 10.52 -2.97 9.99
C LEU A 7 10.53 -4.50 9.89
N LEU A 8 10.08 -5.18 10.94
CA LEU A 8 9.79 -6.60 10.87
C LEU A 8 8.44 -6.79 10.20
N PRO A 9 8.31 -7.78 9.30
CA PRO A 9 7.03 -8.10 8.71
C PRO A 9 6.07 -8.50 9.83
N PRO A 10 4.81 -8.00 9.82
CA PRO A 10 3.83 -8.34 10.83
C PRO A 10 3.43 -9.82 10.76
N GLN A 11 3.60 -10.47 9.61
CA GLN A 11 3.29 -11.88 9.36
C GLN A 11 4.23 -12.47 8.30
N THR A 12 4.47 -13.78 8.33
CA THR A 12 5.22 -14.51 7.30
C THR A 12 4.51 -14.38 5.94
N GLY A 13 5.27 -14.18 4.87
CA GLY A 13 4.73 -14.04 3.50
C GLY A 13 4.34 -12.62 3.10
N PHE A 14 4.55 -11.63 3.98
CA PHE A 14 4.41 -10.22 3.62
C PHE A 14 5.76 -9.65 3.15
N LEU A 15 5.71 -8.88 2.06
CA LEU A 15 6.84 -8.16 1.48
C LEU A 15 6.68 -6.66 1.70
N LEU A 16 7.79 -5.98 1.95
CA LEU A 16 7.79 -4.53 2.09
C LEU A 16 7.71 -3.90 0.71
N VAL A 17 6.73 -3.04 0.50
CA VAL A 17 6.48 -2.37 -0.78
C VAL A 17 6.29 -0.88 -0.59
N GLU A 18 6.63 -0.13 -1.63
CA GLU A 18 6.14 1.21 -1.86
C GLU A 18 4.83 1.12 -2.65
N ILE A 19 3.80 1.81 -2.15
CA ILE A 19 2.59 2.13 -2.87
C ILE A 19 2.76 3.51 -3.47
N VAL A 20 2.75 3.61 -4.80
CA VAL A 20 2.55 4.89 -5.49
C VAL A 20 1.09 5.00 -5.83
N TYR A 21 0.45 6.05 -5.34
CA TYR A 21 -0.97 6.22 -5.52
C TYR A 21 -1.34 6.80 -6.89
N GLY A 22 -2.58 6.57 -7.31
CA GLY A 22 -3.14 7.07 -8.56
C GLY A 22 -3.64 5.96 -9.47
N LEU A 23 -3.76 6.25 -10.76
CA LEU A 23 -4.18 5.30 -11.78
C LEU A 23 -3.07 5.09 -12.81
N VAL A 24 -2.87 3.85 -13.26
CA VAL A 24 -1.91 3.53 -14.31
C VAL A 24 -2.32 4.21 -15.61
N SER A 25 -3.61 4.21 -15.92
CA SER A 25 -4.16 4.77 -17.16
C SER A 25 -4.09 6.30 -17.26
N ARG A 26 -3.77 7.01 -16.17
CA ARG A 26 -3.81 8.48 -16.09
C ARG A 26 -2.54 9.11 -15.54
N ASP A 27 -1.39 8.48 -15.77
CA ASP A 27 -0.08 8.95 -15.28
C ASP A 27 -0.07 9.19 -13.76
N CYS A 28 -0.60 8.22 -13.00
CA CYS A 28 -0.75 8.26 -11.55
C CYS A 28 -1.66 9.40 -11.02
N ARG A 29 -2.55 9.95 -11.84
CA ARG A 29 -3.64 10.83 -11.40
C ARG A 29 -4.91 10.02 -11.08
N GLY A 30 -5.65 10.42 -10.04
CA GLY A 30 -6.90 9.76 -9.62
C GLY A 30 -6.79 8.97 -8.32
N MET A 31 -7.78 8.13 -8.05
CA MET A 31 -7.95 7.39 -6.80
C MET A 31 -7.72 5.89 -7.00
N GLY A 32 -6.60 5.39 -6.48
CA GLY A 32 -6.23 3.98 -6.59
C GLY A 32 -4.74 3.74 -6.36
N ILE A 33 -4.26 2.64 -6.92
CA ILE A 33 -2.85 2.25 -6.94
C ILE A 33 -2.31 2.43 -8.35
N CYS A 34 -1.28 3.26 -8.50
CA CYS A 34 -0.57 3.43 -9.76
C CYS A 34 0.57 2.41 -9.87
N LYS A 35 1.31 2.18 -8.78
CA LYS A 35 2.45 1.24 -8.77
C LYS A 35 2.57 0.58 -7.40
N LEU A 36 2.94 -0.70 -7.40
CA LEU A 36 3.48 -1.40 -6.23
C LEU A 36 4.90 -1.82 -6.55
N ARG A 37 5.85 -1.47 -5.68
CA ARG A 37 7.26 -1.78 -5.89
C ARG A 37 7.86 -2.39 -4.64
N PRO A 38 8.53 -3.55 -4.71
CA PRO A 38 9.33 -4.04 -3.60
C PRO A 38 10.35 -2.99 -3.18
N VAL A 39 10.45 -2.74 -1.87
CA VAL A 39 11.48 -1.85 -1.32
C VAL A 39 12.39 -2.62 -0.38
N SER A 40 13.69 -2.33 -0.46
CA SER A 40 14.61 -2.81 0.55
C SER A 40 14.33 -2.06 1.87
N PRO A 41 14.30 -2.75 3.02
CA PRO A 41 14.06 -2.13 4.34
C PRO A 41 15.05 -0.98 4.68
N THR A 42 16.21 -0.95 4.01
CA THR A 42 17.24 0.09 4.16
C THR A 42 17.00 1.35 3.36
N LEU A 43 16.11 1.34 2.36
CA LEU A 43 15.91 2.42 1.37
C LEU A 43 14.52 3.06 1.42
N ALA A 44 13.63 2.61 2.31
CA ALA A 44 12.20 2.94 2.32
C ALA A 44 11.82 4.39 2.69
N LEU A 45 12.78 5.32 2.78
CA LEU A 45 12.57 6.67 3.33
C LEU A 45 12.68 7.81 2.30
N SER A 46 12.87 7.53 1.01
CA SER A 46 13.19 8.58 0.04
C SER A 46 12.46 8.46 -1.31
N SER A 47 11.14 8.31 -1.32
CA SER A 47 10.40 8.47 -2.57
C SER A 47 9.71 9.82 -2.67
N THR A 48 10.20 10.62 -3.62
CA THR A 48 9.67 11.94 -3.99
C THR A 48 8.64 11.81 -5.12
N SER A 49 7.72 10.86 -5.00
CA SER A 49 6.65 10.73 -6.00
C SER A 49 5.78 11.99 -5.97
N PRO A 50 5.59 12.69 -7.11
CA PRO A 50 4.70 13.85 -7.16
C PRO A 50 3.23 13.46 -6.92
N CYS A 51 2.90 12.17 -7.04
CA CYS A 51 1.54 11.65 -6.82
C CYS A 51 1.30 11.23 -5.35
N GLY A 52 2.36 11.31 -4.54
CA GLY A 52 2.42 10.76 -3.19
C GLY A 52 2.59 9.25 -3.17
N SER A 53 3.21 8.78 -2.11
CA SER A 53 3.55 7.38 -1.89
C SER A 53 3.56 7.08 -0.40
N SER A 54 3.44 5.80 -0.08
CA SER A 54 3.59 5.30 1.30
C SER A 54 4.21 3.92 1.27
N ILE A 55 4.79 3.52 2.40
CA ILE A 55 5.34 2.19 2.58
C ILE A 55 4.27 1.30 3.17
N ALA A 56 4.17 0.07 2.69
CA ALA A 56 3.26 -0.93 3.22
C ALA A 56 3.89 -2.30 3.26
N TRP A 57 3.35 -3.17 4.10
CA TRP A 57 3.51 -4.61 3.92
C TRP A 57 2.40 -5.11 3.01
N ALA A 58 2.77 -5.81 1.94
CA ALA A 58 1.85 -6.46 1.01
C ALA A 58 1.95 -7.98 1.13
N GLY A 59 0.82 -8.66 1.20
CA GLY A 59 0.83 -10.11 1.31
C GLY A 59 -0.55 -10.73 1.37
N MET A 60 -0.58 -12.05 1.43
CA MET A 60 -1.82 -12.81 1.61
C MET A 60 -2.20 -12.87 3.09
N GLY A 61 -3.39 -12.41 3.41
CA GLY A 61 -3.99 -12.57 4.73
C GLY A 61 -4.32 -14.02 5.07
N LYS A 62 -4.66 -14.28 6.33
CA LYS A 62 -4.99 -15.62 6.84
C LYS A 62 -6.16 -16.31 6.13
N GLN A 63 -7.02 -15.54 5.45
CA GLN A 63 -8.20 -16.04 4.73
C GLN A 63 -7.99 -16.11 3.20
N GLY A 64 -6.76 -15.90 2.71
CA GLY A 64 -6.47 -15.94 1.27
C GLY A 64 -6.90 -14.69 0.49
N SER A 65 -7.25 -13.62 1.20
CA SER A 65 -7.44 -12.26 0.68
C SER A 65 -6.11 -11.52 0.56
N PHE A 66 -5.98 -10.64 -0.42
CA PHE A 66 -4.79 -9.79 -0.52
C PHE A 66 -4.92 -8.61 0.44
N GLU A 67 -3.83 -8.29 1.15
CA GLU A 67 -3.83 -7.24 2.17
C GLU A 67 -2.68 -6.27 1.97
N LEU A 68 -2.97 -4.99 2.18
CA LEU A 68 -1.96 -3.95 2.37
C LEU A 68 -2.02 -3.44 3.80
N LEU A 69 -0.87 -3.44 4.48
CA LEU A 69 -0.69 -2.89 5.81
C LEU A 69 0.19 -1.63 5.67
N VAL A 70 -0.45 -0.51 5.36
CA VAL A 70 0.20 0.77 5.07
C VAL A 70 0.74 1.36 6.36
N LEU A 71 2.04 1.64 6.42
CA LEU A 71 2.69 2.20 7.61
C LEU A 71 2.23 3.64 7.82
N ARG A 72 1.55 3.89 8.94
CA ARG A 72 0.89 5.18 9.22
C ARG A 72 1.85 6.36 9.20
N ASN A 73 3.07 6.16 9.69
CA ASN A 73 4.12 7.17 9.73
C ASN A 73 4.71 7.52 8.35
N THR A 74 4.33 6.81 7.29
CA THR A 74 4.76 7.08 5.91
C THR A 74 3.65 7.66 5.04
N VAL A 75 2.44 7.82 5.59
CA VAL A 75 1.33 8.48 4.92
C VAL A 75 1.43 9.98 5.20
N SER A 76 1.58 10.80 4.17
CA SER A 76 1.55 12.25 4.34
C SER A 76 0.12 12.75 4.64
N GLU A 77 -0.02 13.94 5.22
CA GLU A 77 -1.32 14.55 5.52
C GLU A 77 -2.21 14.65 4.27
N GLU A 78 -1.65 15.09 3.14
CA GLU A 78 -2.37 15.15 1.86
C GLU A 78 -2.92 13.78 1.44
N GLN A 79 -2.14 12.71 1.63
CA GLN A 79 -2.54 11.36 1.26
C GLN A 79 -3.58 10.81 2.24
N TRP A 80 -3.46 11.13 3.52
CA TRP A 80 -4.46 10.83 4.54
C TRP A 80 -5.83 11.43 4.20
N GLU A 81 -5.87 12.73 3.94
CA GLU A 81 -7.08 13.48 3.60
C GLU A 81 -7.76 12.89 2.36
N ARG A 82 -6.98 12.63 1.31
CA ARG A 82 -7.52 12.14 0.05
C ARG A 82 -7.98 10.69 0.11
N ARG A 83 -7.24 9.80 0.79
CA ARG A 83 -7.37 8.33 0.59
C ARG A 83 -7.89 7.55 1.78
N PHE A 84 -7.83 8.10 2.98
CA PHE A 84 -8.05 7.33 4.20
C PHE A 84 -9.11 7.93 5.13
N THR A 85 -9.42 9.22 5.01
CA THR A 85 -10.38 9.92 5.88
C THR A 85 -11.79 9.31 5.88
N GLY A 86 -12.23 8.75 4.75
CA GLY A 86 -13.54 8.10 4.63
C GLY A 86 -13.61 6.67 5.21
N GLY A 87 -12.53 6.16 5.82
CA GLY A 87 -12.46 4.76 6.27
C GLY A 87 -12.53 3.73 5.13
N ARG A 88 -12.37 4.19 3.88
CA ARG A 88 -12.41 3.37 2.68
C ARG A 88 -11.31 3.81 1.71
N PHE A 89 -10.66 2.82 1.10
CA PHE A 89 -9.67 3.01 0.05
C PHE A 89 -10.34 2.74 -1.30
N VAL A 90 -10.33 3.72 -2.19
CA VAL A 90 -11.04 3.65 -3.48
C VAL A 90 -10.07 3.25 -4.59
N MET A 91 -10.47 2.27 -5.39
CA MET A 91 -9.85 1.86 -6.64
C MET A 91 -10.81 2.23 -7.78
N GLU A 92 -10.49 3.28 -8.56
CA GLU A 92 -11.32 3.67 -9.71
C GLU A 92 -11.15 2.72 -10.91
N GLU A 93 -10.02 2.02 -10.99
CA GLU A 93 -9.74 1.00 -12.00
C GLU A 93 -9.12 -0.23 -11.36
N ALA A 94 -9.16 -1.34 -12.10
CA ALA A 94 -8.51 -2.55 -11.66
C ALA A 94 -6.98 -2.42 -11.80
N PHE A 95 -6.24 -3.01 -10.86
CA PHE A 95 -4.79 -2.93 -10.79
C PHE A 95 -4.17 -4.33 -10.77
N GLY A 96 -3.35 -4.61 -11.78
CA GLY A 96 -2.58 -5.85 -11.86
C GLY A 96 -1.47 -5.87 -10.80
N LEU A 97 -1.49 -6.87 -9.93
CA LEU A 97 -0.45 -7.09 -8.94
C LEU A 97 0.81 -7.63 -9.62
N PRO A 98 2.01 -7.07 -9.32
CA PRO A 98 3.27 -7.63 -9.79
C PRO A 98 3.43 -9.09 -9.36
N GLU A 99 3.79 -9.98 -10.28
CA GLU A 99 3.94 -11.42 -10.01
C GLU A 99 4.97 -11.69 -8.91
N GLU A 100 5.97 -10.82 -8.75
CA GLU A 100 7.01 -10.95 -7.73
C GLU A 100 6.44 -10.86 -6.30
N LEU A 101 5.24 -10.29 -6.13
CA LEU A 101 4.60 -10.20 -4.81
C LEU A 101 3.89 -11.47 -4.41
N LEU A 102 3.29 -12.20 -5.36
CA LEU A 102 2.37 -13.31 -5.08
C LEU A 102 2.75 -14.63 -5.76
N GLY A 103 3.78 -14.66 -6.60
CA GLY A 103 4.18 -15.81 -7.40
C GLY A 103 3.18 -16.20 -8.50
N GLN A 104 2.12 -15.40 -8.69
CA GLN A 104 1.07 -15.60 -9.69
C GLN A 104 0.43 -14.26 -10.07
N SER A 105 -0.03 -14.16 -11.31
CA SER A 105 -0.78 -12.99 -11.78
C SER A 105 -2.13 -12.90 -11.08
N ARG A 106 -2.40 -11.72 -10.50
CA ARG A 106 -3.66 -11.38 -9.82
C ARG A 106 -3.99 -9.92 -10.05
N GLU A 107 -5.24 -9.57 -9.86
CA GLU A 107 -5.73 -8.21 -10.05
C GLU A 107 -6.58 -7.79 -8.85
N ILE A 108 -6.32 -6.57 -8.36
CA ILE A 108 -7.23 -5.87 -7.46
C ILE A 108 -8.30 -5.23 -8.34
N GLN A 109 -9.58 -5.54 -8.09
CA GLN A 109 -10.67 -4.99 -8.87
C GLN A 109 -10.94 -3.51 -8.55
N ALA A 110 -11.65 -2.83 -9.46
CA ALA A 110 -12.22 -1.53 -9.14
C ALA A 110 -13.26 -1.67 -8.03
N GLY A 111 -13.32 -0.71 -7.11
CA GLY A 111 -14.23 -0.77 -5.99
C GLY A 111 -13.81 0.11 -4.83
N SER A 112 -14.45 -0.13 -3.69
CA SER A 112 -14.17 0.59 -2.46
C SER A 112 -13.93 -0.40 -1.35
N TYR A 113 -12.75 -0.36 -0.75
CA TYR A 113 -12.26 -1.36 0.19
C TYR A 113 -12.19 -0.78 1.59
N PRO A 114 -12.60 -1.52 2.64
CA PRO A 114 -12.57 -1.02 4.00
C PRO A 114 -11.13 -0.76 4.45
N VAL A 115 -10.94 0.31 5.23
CA VAL A 115 -9.66 0.64 5.87
C VAL A 115 -9.83 0.51 7.38
N GLU A 116 -9.14 -0.46 7.98
CA GLU A 116 -9.06 -0.58 9.44
C GLU A 116 -7.84 0.19 9.95
N VAL A 117 -8.06 1.16 10.82
CA VAL A 117 -6.97 1.89 11.49
C VAL A 117 -6.47 1.04 12.66
N LYS A 118 -5.20 0.65 12.63
CA LYS A 118 -4.47 0.04 13.77
C LYS A 118 -3.44 1.02 14.31
N GLU A 119 -2.76 0.65 15.40
CA GLU A 119 -1.77 1.50 16.06
C GLU A 119 -0.68 1.99 15.08
N ASN A 120 -0.03 1.06 14.36
CA ASN A 120 1.12 1.37 13.50
C ASN A 120 0.84 1.33 12.00
N TYR A 121 -0.30 0.77 11.57
CA TYR A 121 -0.62 0.60 10.16
C TYR A 121 -2.11 0.80 9.87
N LEU A 122 -2.42 1.08 8.62
CA LEU A 122 -3.76 1.06 8.04
C LEU A 122 -3.89 -0.25 7.27
N ARG A 123 -4.87 -1.06 7.61
CA ARG A 123 -5.11 -2.34 6.93
C ARG A 123 -6.19 -2.16 5.88
N ILE A 124 -5.85 -2.50 4.65
CA ILE A 124 -6.75 -2.53 3.50
C ILE A 124 -6.89 -4.00 3.09
N LEU A 125 -8.12 -4.48 3.04
CA LEU A 125 -8.48 -5.84 2.64
C LEU A 125 -9.07 -5.79 1.23
N PHE A 126 -8.43 -6.46 0.27
CA PHE A 126 -8.86 -6.55 -1.13
C PHE A 126 -9.51 -7.89 -1.47
#